data_AF-A0A812HET8-F1
#
_entry.id   AF-A0A812HET8-F1
#
_cell.length_a   1.000
_cell.length_b   1.000
_cell.length_c   1.000
_cell.angle_alpha   90.00
_cell.angle_beta   90.00
_cell.angle_gamma   90.00
#
_symmetry.space_group_name_H-M   'P 1'
#
loop_
_entity.id
_entity.type
_entity.pdbx_description
1 polymer ?
#
loop_
_entity_poly.entity_id
_entity_poly.type
_entity_poly.pdbx_seq_one_letter_code
_entity_poly.pdbx_strand_id
1 'polypeptide(L)'
;MSEIEIGFNIGNEEHAVDRTTTVDWSSLPTPAPLTYPEEPALQVEEDEEGWCRALLSYSAPLPVPGSRLGDEEQDRVAKKALRTLQAPLEEDFAGVERSIPGVSCHLDCGAFGVDLSISERDFLQGQRREAGKAPTTQDKDEMRVEKKLREICALKRRQVDGETLDKLQAEKIAKRGSLFREVADLKLRRAEKELVKLFKSRKKAFQEAFWDLEFKALYAEDGPGKGESAPFGIFNAEKCEGPVSVSSDGVTAESAAPRWVGAPLHVYVKPGEVSAFAIEVVKGLVRLGWAAPDAAVAELGCSSGSFGFGGTGKKVSAGLFEPYGESFGAGDTIHCEAEREDGVSAVLA
;
A
#
# COMPACT_ATOMS: atom_id res chain seq x y z
N MET A 1 -6.23 -4.59 -28.71
CA MET A 1 -6.36 -5.41 -27.49
C MET A 1 -5.37 -6.54 -27.63
N SER A 2 -4.20 -6.42 -27.01
CA SER A 2 -3.18 -7.46 -26.98
C SER A 2 -3.08 -7.95 -25.55
N GLU A 3 -3.52 -9.18 -25.30
CA GLU A 3 -3.29 -9.90 -24.03
C GLU A 3 -1.81 -10.36 -24.00
N ILE A 4 -1.32 -10.95 -22.92
CA ILE A 4 0.00 -11.62 -22.84
C ILE A 4 -0.29 -12.93 -22.09
N GLU A 5 0.03 -14.09 -22.67
CA GLU A 5 -0.13 -15.43 -22.10
C GLU A 5 1.15 -15.90 -21.37
N ILE A 6 1.10 -16.99 -20.60
CA ILE A 6 2.24 -17.47 -19.81
C ILE A 6 2.88 -18.67 -20.50
N GLY A 7 4.22 -18.75 -20.53
CA GLY A 7 4.92 -19.92 -21.03
C GLY A 7 5.68 -20.66 -19.95
N PHE A 8 5.73 -21.98 -20.06
CA PHE A 8 6.55 -22.88 -19.24
C PHE A 8 7.29 -23.82 -20.18
N ASN A 9 8.53 -24.20 -19.88
CA ASN A 9 9.30 -25.02 -20.79
C ASN A 9 10.20 -26.06 -20.10
N ILE A 10 10.39 -27.28 -20.67
CA ILE A 10 11.41 -28.31 -20.29
C ILE A 10 12.34 -28.82 -21.45
N GLY A 11 13.68 -28.64 -21.44
CA GLY A 11 14.59 -29.10 -22.54
C GLY A 11 16.05 -28.55 -22.61
N ASN A 12 16.81 -28.84 -23.69
CA ASN A 12 18.28 -28.62 -23.87
C ASN A 12 18.63 -27.77 -25.15
N GLU A 13 19.87 -27.22 -25.23
CA GLU A 13 20.56 -26.30 -26.21
C GLU A 13 20.33 -26.52 -27.75
N GLU A 14 20.59 -25.64 -28.76
CA GLU A 14 21.32 -24.36 -28.96
C GLU A 14 20.94 -23.69 -30.34
N HIS A 15 21.29 -22.39 -30.52
CA HIS A 15 21.51 -21.59 -31.77
C HIS A 15 20.45 -20.59 -32.34
N ALA A 16 20.98 -19.45 -32.83
CA ALA A 16 20.40 -18.10 -32.96
C ALA A 16 20.05 -17.64 -34.40
N VAL A 17 19.32 -16.52 -34.58
CA VAL A 17 19.50 -15.46 -35.62
C VAL A 17 18.62 -14.20 -35.37
N ASP A 18 19.17 -13.07 -35.87
CA ASP A 18 18.98 -11.61 -35.82
C ASP A 18 17.65 -10.95 -36.31
N ARG A 19 17.43 -9.67 -35.93
CA ARG A 19 16.25 -8.80 -36.14
C ARG A 19 16.62 -7.34 -36.41
N THR A 20 15.77 -6.60 -37.13
CA THR A 20 15.62 -5.13 -36.94
C THR A 20 14.27 -4.58 -37.41
N THR A 21 13.59 -3.78 -36.56
CA THR A 21 12.89 -2.51 -36.91
C THR A 21 12.37 -1.78 -35.67
N THR A 22 12.43 -0.43 -35.67
CA THR A 22 12.14 0.51 -34.55
C THR A 22 10.91 1.39 -34.83
N VAL A 23 10.24 1.89 -33.78
CA VAL A 23 9.04 2.77 -33.84
C VAL A 23 9.25 4.08 -33.05
N ASP A 24 8.63 5.16 -33.54
CA ASP A 24 8.75 6.58 -33.11
C ASP A 24 7.73 6.97 -32.03
N TRP A 25 8.25 7.58 -30.95
CA TRP A 25 7.58 7.86 -29.67
C TRP A 25 6.97 9.27 -29.57
N SER A 26 7.03 10.09 -30.62
CA SER A 26 6.68 11.52 -30.55
C SER A 26 5.17 11.86 -30.52
N SER A 27 4.28 10.86 -30.41
CA SER A 27 2.84 11.05 -30.66
C SER A 27 1.89 10.86 -29.46
N LEU A 28 2.40 10.73 -28.23
CA LEU A 28 1.53 10.51 -27.07
C LEU A 28 0.98 11.81 -26.44
N PRO A 29 -0.32 11.86 -26.07
CA PRO A 29 -0.95 13.04 -25.49
C PRO A 29 -0.56 13.28 -24.02
N THR A 30 -0.49 14.55 -23.62
CA THR A 30 -0.12 14.97 -22.26
C THR A 30 -1.26 14.72 -21.25
N PRO A 31 -1.01 14.07 -20.10
CA PRO A 31 -2.03 13.83 -19.08
C PRO A 31 -2.46 15.13 -18.37
N ALA A 32 -3.73 15.17 -17.94
CA ALA A 32 -4.33 16.29 -17.23
C ALA A 32 -3.72 16.47 -15.81
N PRO A 33 -3.69 17.71 -15.27
CA PRO A 33 -3.13 17.98 -13.94
C PRO A 33 -3.97 17.36 -12.82
N LEU A 34 -3.29 16.69 -11.88
CA LEU A 34 -3.89 16.08 -10.69
C LEU A 34 -4.36 17.16 -9.69
N THR A 35 -5.62 17.09 -9.24
CA THR A 35 -6.16 17.88 -8.13
C THR A 35 -5.70 17.28 -6.81
N TYR A 36 -4.93 18.02 -6.01
CA TYR A 36 -4.49 17.58 -4.68
C TYR A 36 -5.64 17.71 -3.67
N PRO A 37 -5.77 16.79 -2.68
CA PRO A 37 -6.74 16.91 -1.62
C PRO A 37 -6.49 18.18 -0.79
N GLU A 38 -7.56 18.87 -0.35
CA GLU A 38 -7.47 20.03 0.52
C GLU A 38 -6.70 19.69 1.82
N GLU A 39 -5.83 20.60 2.27
CA GLU A 39 -5.13 20.44 3.54
C GLU A 39 -6.15 20.30 4.68
N PRO A 40 -5.94 19.35 5.62
CA PRO A 40 -6.89 19.13 6.70
C PRO A 40 -6.97 20.39 7.58
N ALA A 41 -8.19 20.93 7.70
CA ALA A 41 -8.44 22.17 8.42
C ALA A 41 -8.64 21.92 9.92
N LEU A 42 -7.96 22.70 10.76
CA LEU A 42 -8.12 22.66 12.21
C LEU A 42 -9.49 23.24 12.60
N GLN A 43 -10.33 22.42 13.20
CA GLN A 43 -11.62 22.82 13.75
C GLN A 43 -11.47 23.12 15.25
N VAL A 44 -12.06 24.22 15.71
CA VAL A 44 -12.04 24.60 17.14
C VAL A 44 -13.45 24.93 17.56
N GLU A 45 -13.93 24.26 18.60
CA GLU A 45 -15.25 24.42 19.19
C GLU A 45 -15.14 24.71 20.69
N GLU A 46 -16.21 25.26 21.27
CA GLU A 46 -16.34 25.49 22.71
C GLU A 46 -17.52 24.67 23.23
N ASP A 47 -17.31 23.90 24.30
CA ASP A 47 -18.35 23.07 24.91
C ASP A 47 -19.31 23.90 25.78
N GLU A 48 -20.34 23.25 26.34
CA GLU A 48 -21.37 23.89 27.18
C GLU A 48 -20.79 24.49 28.47
N GLU A 49 -19.67 23.98 28.96
CA GLU A 49 -18.97 24.52 30.13
C GLU A 49 -17.98 25.65 29.76
N GLY A 50 -17.87 25.93 28.46
CA GLY A 50 -16.99 26.94 27.91
C GLY A 50 -15.54 26.50 27.81
N TRP A 51 -15.22 25.21 27.73
CA TRP A 51 -13.88 24.71 27.41
C TRP A 51 -13.70 24.59 25.90
N CYS A 52 -12.51 24.98 25.42
CA CYS A 52 -12.21 24.81 24.00
C CYS A 52 -11.73 23.38 23.70
N ARG A 53 -12.20 22.83 22.58
CA ARG A 53 -11.72 21.58 21.98
C ARG A 53 -11.27 21.86 20.56
N ALA A 54 -10.18 21.24 20.15
CA ALA A 54 -9.74 21.27 18.75
C ALA A 54 -9.69 19.86 18.17
N LEU A 55 -10.05 19.76 16.89
CA LEU A 55 -10.08 18.53 16.11
C LEU A 55 -9.37 18.77 14.77
N LEU A 56 -8.49 17.84 14.41
CA LEU A 56 -7.82 17.76 13.11
C LEU A 56 -8.05 16.36 12.56
N SER A 57 -8.88 16.28 11.52
CA SER A 57 -9.25 15.02 10.86
C SER A 57 -8.62 14.93 9.48
N TYR A 58 -8.05 13.78 9.14
CA TYR A 58 -7.45 13.54 7.82
C TYR A 58 -7.49 12.06 7.43
N SER A 59 -7.35 11.78 6.14
CA SER A 59 -7.27 10.40 5.63
C SER A 59 -6.00 9.71 6.13
N ALA A 60 -6.11 8.45 6.55
CA ALA A 60 -4.94 7.67 6.92
C ALA A 60 -3.91 7.68 5.76
N PRO A 61 -2.64 8.02 6.01
CA PRO A 61 -1.63 8.21 4.98
C PRO A 61 -1.04 6.87 4.51
N LEU A 62 -1.93 5.94 4.14
CA LEU A 62 -1.63 4.63 3.58
C LEU A 62 -2.14 4.58 2.14
N PRO A 63 -1.25 4.49 1.14
CA PRO A 63 -1.69 4.42 -0.25
C PRO A 63 -2.39 3.08 -0.48
N VAL A 64 -3.65 3.14 -0.92
CA VAL A 64 -4.40 1.96 -1.34
C VAL A 64 -3.76 1.44 -2.64
N PRO A 65 -3.35 0.15 -2.70
CA PRO A 65 -2.79 -0.41 -3.92
C PRO A 65 -3.79 -0.44 -5.08
N GLY A 66 -3.32 -0.33 -6.32
CA GLY A 66 -4.17 -0.55 -7.50
C GLY A 66 -4.75 -1.96 -7.48
N SER A 67 -6.03 -2.13 -7.81
CA SER A 67 -6.74 -3.38 -7.58
C SER A 67 -7.55 -3.79 -8.81
N ARG A 68 -7.82 -5.09 -8.92
CA ARG A 68 -8.76 -5.64 -9.92
C ARG A 68 -10.21 -5.58 -9.46
N LEU A 69 -10.43 -5.30 -8.17
CA LEU A 69 -11.76 -5.09 -7.61
C LEU A 69 -12.33 -3.77 -8.15
N GLY A 70 -13.66 -3.69 -8.28
CA GLY A 70 -14.31 -2.40 -8.51
C GLY A 70 -14.12 -1.48 -7.29
N ASP A 71 -14.20 -0.16 -7.51
CA ASP A 71 -13.89 0.87 -6.51
C ASP A 71 -14.54 0.64 -5.13
N GLU A 72 -15.82 0.24 -5.08
CA GLU A 72 -16.52 -0.03 -3.82
C GLU A 72 -15.93 -1.23 -3.05
N GLU A 73 -15.55 -2.27 -3.78
CA GLU A 73 -15.01 -3.50 -3.20
C GLU A 73 -13.53 -3.32 -2.83
N GLN A 74 -12.78 -2.55 -3.62
CA GLN A 74 -11.43 -2.10 -3.29
C GLN A 74 -11.42 -1.27 -2.00
N ASP A 75 -12.34 -0.31 -1.86
CA ASP A 75 -12.52 0.50 -0.64
C ASP A 75 -12.86 -0.40 0.57
N ARG A 76 -13.78 -1.35 0.39
CA ARG A 76 -14.14 -2.33 1.43
C ARG A 76 -12.94 -3.16 1.88
N VAL A 77 -12.13 -3.64 0.93
CA VAL A 77 -10.91 -4.41 1.21
C VAL A 77 -9.85 -3.54 1.88
N ALA A 78 -9.65 -2.29 1.44
CA ALA A 78 -8.74 -1.34 2.06
C ALA A 78 -9.10 -1.06 3.53
N LYS A 79 -10.38 -0.81 3.81
CA LYS A 79 -10.87 -0.62 5.19
C LYS A 79 -10.69 -1.87 6.04
N LYS A 80 -10.92 -3.05 5.47
CA LYS A 80 -10.72 -4.32 6.18
C LYS A 80 -9.23 -4.61 6.43
N ALA A 81 -8.36 -4.28 5.48
CA ALA A 81 -6.90 -4.33 5.67
C ALA A 81 -6.48 -3.38 6.78
N LEU A 82 -6.93 -2.12 6.78
CA LEU A 82 -6.63 -1.18 7.87
C LEU A 82 -7.06 -1.71 9.24
N ARG A 83 -8.23 -2.39 9.35
CA ARG A 83 -8.66 -3.03 10.59
C ARG A 83 -7.71 -4.11 11.09
N THR A 84 -6.99 -4.83 10.22
CA THR A 84 -5.99 -5.81 10.68
C THR A 84 -4.79 -5.16 11.34
N LEU A 85 -4.54 -3.87 11.08
CA LEU A 85 -3.50 -3.07 11.74
C LEU A 85 -4.01 -2.21 12.89
N GLN A 86 -5.29 -2.27 13.24
CA GLN A 86 -5.87 -1.39 14.25
C GLN A 86 -5.14 -1.50 15.60
N ALA A 87 -5.00 -2.71 16.15
CA ALA A 87 -4.34 -2.92 17.45
C ALA A 87 -2.88 -2.42 17.48
N PRO A 88 -1.99 -2.77 16.52
CA PRO A 88 -0.62 -2.23 16.54
C PRO A 88 -0.56 -0.72 16.30
N LEU A 89 -1.48 -0.15 15.51
CA LEU A 89 -1.56 1.31 15.33
C LEU A 89 -2.03 2.01 16.60
N GLU A 90 -2.99 1.45 17.35
CA GLU A 90 -3.45 2.01 18.62
C GLU A 90 -2.32 2.00 19.68
N GLU A 91 -1.45 0.98 19.67
CA GLU A 91 -0.25 0.97 20.52
C GLU A 91 0.74 2.08 20.12
N ASP A 92 0.97 2.24 18.81
CA ASP A 92 1.81 3.32 18.26
C ASP A 92 1.23 4.70 18.62
N PHE A 93 -0.09 4.85 18.54
CA PHE A 93 -0.83 6.08 18.88
C PHE A 93 -0.66 6.43 20.35
N ALA A 94 -0.78 5.46 21.26
CA ALA A 94 -0.50 5.64 22.68
C ALA A 94 0.97 6.08 22.93
N GLY A 95 1.90 5.66 22.07
CA GLY A 95 3.27 6.20 22.04
C GLY A 95 3.32 7.69 21.76
N VAL A 96 2.56 8.16 20.76
CA VAL A 96 2.47 9.57 20.38
C VAL A 96 1.80 10.40 21.48
N GLU A 97 0.68 9.93 22.03
CA GLU A 97 -0.05 10.61 23.12
C GLU A 97 0.83 10.82 24.36
N ARG A 98 1.65 9.81 24.72
CA ARG A 98 2.64 9.94 25.80
C ARG A 98 3.71 10.98 25.49
N SER A 99 4.10 11.12 24.22
CA SER A 99 5.15 12.05 23.80
C SER A 99 4.67 13.51 23.66
N ILE A 100 3.37 13.71 23.40
CA ILE A 100 2.71 15.00 23.19
C ILE A 100 1.51 15.12 24.15
N PRO A 101 1.74 15.60 25.39
CA PRO A 101 0.70 15.62 26.41
C PRO A 101 -0.55 16.41 26.01
N GLY A 102 -1.72 15.81 26.24
CA GLY A 102 -3.04 16.39 25.97
C GLY A 102 -3.55 16.16 24.55
N VAL A 103 -2.77 15.55 23.67
CA VAL A 103 -3.26 15.06 22.37
C VAL A 103 -3.87 13.68 22.57
N SER A 104 -5.01 13.45 21.93
CA SER A 104 -5.63 12.14 21.75
C SER A 104 -5.71 11.79 20.27
N CYS A 105 -5.41 10.54 19.95
CA CYS A 105 -5.39 10.00 18.59
C CYS A 105 -6.46 8.92 18.45
N HIS A 106 -7.28 9.00 17.41
CA HIS A 106 -8.30 8.00 17.12
C HIS A 106 -8.21 7.54 15.66
N LEU A 107 -8.32 6.23 15.44
CA LEU A 107 -8.34 5.62 14.11
C LEU A 107 -9.78 5.20 13.78
N ASP A 108 -10.34 5.78 12.71
CA ASP A 108 -11.61 5.35 12.14
C ASP A 108 -11.35 4.51 10.89
N CYS A 109 -11.30 3.18 11.06
CA CYS A 109 -11.13 2.28 9.93
C CYS A 109 -12.33 2.28 8.96
N GLY A 110 -13.51 2.72 9.40
CA GLY A 110 -14.71 2.82 8.55
C GLY A 110 -14.65 4.01 7.59
N ALA A 111 -14.12 5.14 8.05
CA ALA A 111 -13.87 6.32 7.23
C ALA A 111 -12.48 6.32 6.56
N PHE A 112 -11.62 5.33 6.86
CA PHE A 112 -10.20 5.35 6.52
C PHE A 112 -9.51 6.63 7.02
N GLY A 113 -9.92 7.10 8.20
CA GLY A 113 -9.58 8.40 8.76
C GLY A 113 -8.80 8.31 10.06
N VAL A 114 -8.10 9.39 10.37
CA VAL A 114 -7.43 9.63 11.64
C VAL A 114 -7.93 10.95 12.21
N ASP A 115 -8.34 10.91 13.47
CA ASP A 115 -8.75 12.08 14.22
C ASP A 115 -7.73 12.38 15.31
N LEU A 116 -7.19 13.59 15.27
CA LEU A 116 -6.35 14.14 16.33
C LEU A 116 -7.16 15.18 17.08
N SER A 117 -7.24 15.06 18.40
CA SER A 117 -7.95 16.05 19.21
C SER A 117 -7.15 16.49 20.43
N ILE A 118 -7.45 17.69 20.90
CA ILE A 118 -6.93 18.24 22.15
C ILE A 118 -8.05 19.02 22.84
N SER A 119 -8.19 18.78 24.14
CA SER A 119 -9.11 19.53 25.01
C SER A 119 -8.34 20.48 25.90
N GLU A 120 -8.82 21.72 26.03
CA GLU A 120 -8.29 22.71 26.97
C GLU A 120 -8.27 22.14 28.39
N ARG A 121 -9.30 21.38 28.78
CA ARG A 121 -9.41 20.76 30.11
C ARG A 121 -8.25 19.79 30.38
N ASP A 122 -8.04 18.84 29.48
CA ASP A 122 -7.04 17.78 29.65
C ASP A 122 -5.62 18.35 29.61
N PHE A 123 -5.41 19.33 28.74
CA PHE A 123 -4.17 20.07 28.63
C PHE A 123 -3.79 20.79 29.94
N LEU A 124 -4.76 21.41 30.61
CA LEU A 124 -4.52 22.16 31.86
C LEU A 124 -4.32 21.25 33.08
N GLN A 125 -4.91 20.06 33.04
CA GLN A 125 -4.77 19.05 34.10
C GLN A 125 -3.56 18.13 33.89
N GLY A 126 -3.01 18.11 32.67
CA GLY A 126 -1.89 17.26 32.28
C GLY A 126 -0.63 17.45 33.14
N GLN A 127 -0.01 16.32 33.50
CA GLN A 127 1.22 16.30 34.27
C GLN A 127 2.35 17.04 33.54
N ARG A 128 3.25 17.62 34.33
CA ARG A 128 4.45 18.29 33.84
C ARG A 128 5.33 17.24 33.15
N ARG A 129 5.80 17.56 31.94
CA ARG A 129 6.64 16.67 31.11
C ARG A 129 7.81 16.08 31.92
N GLU A 130 8.05 14.77 31.79
CA GLU A 130 9.18 14.12 32.47
C GLU A 130 10.52 14.70 32.01
N ALA A 131 11.40 14.97 32.98
CA ALA A 131 12.63 15.76 32.82
C ALA A 131 13.80 15.01 32.14
N GLY A 132 13.52 14.25 31.07
CA GLY A 132 14.51 13.36 30.44
C GLY A 132 15.30 13.98 29.27
N LYS A 133 14.71 14.93 28.52
CA LYS A 133 15.37 15.57 27.36
C LYS A 133 15.30 17.09 27.42
N ALA A 134 16.36 17.74 26.96
CA ALA A 134 16.39 19.20 26.81
C ALA A 134 15.29 19.65 25.84
N PRO A 135 14.51 20.69 26.18
CA PRO A 135 13.41 21.15 25.34
C PRO A 135 13.94 21.77 24.04
N THR A 136 13.37 21.34 22.93
CA THR A 136 13.59 21.91 21.60
C THR A 136 13.03 23.34 21.53
N THR A 137 13.36 24.09 20.46
CA THR A 137 12.78 25.43 20.23
C THR A 137 11.25 25.37 20.17
N GLN A 138 10.71 24.38 19.46
CA GLN A 138 9.27 24.15 19.38
C GLN A 138 8.66 23.87 20.76
N ASP A 139 9.31 23.04 21.59
CA ASP A 139 8.84 22.78 22.95
C ASP A 139 8.81 24.04 23.81
N LYS A 140 9.75 24.98 23.61
CA LYS A 140 9.77 26.26 24.33
C LYS A 140 8.64 27.17 23.91
N ASP A 141 8.33 27.21 22.61
CA ASP A 141 7.21 27.99 22.09
C ASP A 141 5.88 27.42 22.57
N GLU A 142 5.69 26.11 22.48
CA GLU A 142 4.54 25.39 23.08
C GLU A 142 4.41 25.77 24.57
N MET A 143 5.44 25.54 25.39
CA MET A 143 5.42 25.88 26.83
C MET A 143 5.10 27.36 27.12
N ARG A 144 5.53 28.28 26.25
CA ARG A 144 5.28 29.72 26.41
C ARG A 144 3.81 30.04 26.21
N VAL A 145 3.17 29.49 25.18
CA VAL A 145 1.74 29.71 24.92
C VAL A 145 0.88 29.00 25.96
N GLU A 146 1.27 27.78 26.33
CA GLU A 146 0.66 26.99 27.41
C GLU A 146 0.64 27.73 28.76
N LYS A 147 1.77 28.36 29.13
CA LYS A 147 1.87 29.15 30.36
C LYS A 147 0.88 30.32 30.35
N LYS A 148 0.71 30.99 29.21
CA LYS A 148 -0.27 32.08 29.07
C LYS A 148 -1.71 31.58 29.21
N LEU A 149 -2.03 30.42 28.64
CA LEU A 149 -3.36 29.81 28.79
C LEU A 149 -3.67 29.44 30.25
N ARG A 150 -2.70 28.90 30.99
CA ARG A 150 -2.86 28.62 32.43
C ARG A 150 -3.13 29.89 33.24
N GLU A 151 -2.43 30.98 32.93
CA GLU A 151 -2.66 32.28 33.56
C GLU A 151 -4.08 32.79 33.26
N ILE A 152 -4.52 32.69 32.00
CA ILE A 152 -5.88 33.08 31.58
C ILE A 152 -6.95 32.25 32.29
N CYS A 153 -6.74 30.94 32.44
CA CYS A 153 -7.69 30.09 33.15
C CYS A 153 -7.78 30.42 34.64
N ALA A 154 -6.65 30.77 35.28
CA ALA A 154 -6.64 31.26 36.65
C ALA A 154 -7.39 32.59 36.79
N LEU A 155 -7.25 33.50 35.82
CA LEU A 155 -8.01 34.76 35.78
C LEU A 155 -9.51 34.51 35.58
N LYS A 156 -9.89 33.58 34.69
CA LYS A 156 -11.30 33.21 34.45
C LYS A 156 -11.95 32.63 35.72
N ARG A 157 -11.22 31.78 36.48
CA ARG A 157 -11.70 31.27 37.77
C ARG A 157 -11.95 32.39 38.78
N ARG A 158 -10.99 33.31 38.95
CA ARG A 158 -11.14 34.50 39.81
C ARG A 158 -12.35 35.36 39.42
N GLN A 159 -12.59 35.53 38.12
CA GLN A 159 -13.76 36.24 37.61
C GLN A 159 -15.08 35.55 38.00
N VAL A 160 -15.13 34.22 37.89
CA VAL A 160 -16.30 33.41 38.28
C VAL A 160 -16.52 33.46 39.80
N ASP A 161 -15.45 33.51 40.59
CA ASP A 161 -15.50 33.68 42.04
C ASP A 161 -15.93 35.10 42.48
N GLY A 162 -16.25 35.98 41.53
CA GLY A 162 -16.79 37.33 41.77
C GLY A 162 -15.72 38.42 41.90
N GLU A 163 -14.46 38.13 41.58
CA GLU A 163 -13.39 39.12 41.60
C GLU A 163 -13.48 40.09 40.40
N THR A 164 -13.44 41.40 40.68
CA THR A 164 -13.39 42.42 39.64
C THR A 164 -12.02 42.44 38.97
N LEU A 165 -11.96 42.00 37.71
CA LEU A 165 -10.74 42.04 36.91
C LEU A 165 -10.47 43.43 36.34
N ASP A 166 -9.18 43.78 36.23
CA ASP A 166 -8.76 44.98 35.53
C ASP A 166 -8.94 44.85 34.00
N LYS A 167 -8.85 45.97 33.28
CA LYS A 167 -9.03 46.00 31.82
C LYS A 167 -8.03 45.10 31.08
N LEU A 168 -6.78 45.02 31.53
CA LEU A 168 -5.74 44.19 30.90
C LEU A 168 -6.01 42.69 31.13
N GLN A 169 -6.52 42.32 32.31
CA GLN A 169 -6.92 40.96 32.63
C GLN A 169 -8.12 40.51 31.80
N ALA A 170 -9.13 41.37 31.62
CA ALA A 170 -10.26 41.09 30.74
C ALA A 170 -9.82 40.91 29.28
N GLU A 171 -8.92 41.77 28.78
CA GLU A 171 -8.33 41.64 27.44
C GLU A 171 -7.52 40.34 27.26
N LYS A 172 -6.84 39.86 28.31
CA LYS A 172 -6.16 38.55 28.28
C LYS A 172 -7.16 37.40 28.13
N ILE A 173 -8.27 37.44 28.88
CA ILE A 173 -9.34 36.42 28.79
C ILE A 173 -9.94 36.40 27.37
N ALA A 174 -10.16 37.57 26.77
CA ALA A 174 -10.67 37.65 25.40
C ALA A 174 -9.76 36.99 24.35
N LYS A 175 -8.45 36.86 24.62
CA LYS A 175 -7.47 36.19 23.74
C LYS A 175 -7.36 34.69 23.96
N ARG A 176 -8.15 34.10 24.87
CA ARG A 176 -8.11 32.67 25.19
C ARG A 176 -8.26 31.78 23.95
N GLY A 177 -9.32 31.99 23.17
CA GLY A 177 -9.61 31.16 22.00
C GLY A 177 -8.50 31.18 20.95
N SER A 178 -7.91 32.35 20.69
CA SER A 178 -6.77 32.46 19.77
C SER A 178 -5.51 31.76 20.29
N LEU A 179 -5.22 31.87 21.59
CA LEU A 179 -4.06 31.19 22.20
C LEU A 179 -4.26 29.68 22.25
N PHE A 180 -5.49 29.21 22.51
CA PHE A 180 -5.83 27.79 22.46
C PHE A 180 -5.65 27.24 21.04
N ARG A 181 -6.16 27.95 20.02
CA ARG A 181 -5.95 27.57 18.62
C ARG A 181 -4.47 27.47 18.26
N GLU A 182 -3.64 28.40 18.73
CA GLU A 182 -2.19 28.38 18.51
C GLU A 182 -1.53 27.14 19.14
N VAL A 183 -1.87 26.79 20.39
CA VAL A 183 -1.37 25.57 21.04
C VAL A 183 -1.86 24.31 20.34
N ALA A 184 -3.15 24.29 19.98
CA ALA A 184 -3.75 23.15 19.30
C ALA A 184 -3.09 22.89 17.95
N ASP A 185 -2.88 23.93 17.13
CA ASP A 185 -2.19 23.79 15.86
C ASP A 185 -0.77 23.24 16.04
N LEU A 186 0.03 23.81 16.95
CA LEU A 186 1.40 23.34 17.22
C LEU A 186 1.44 21.85 17.62
N LYS A 187 0.55 21.43 18.52
CA LYS A 187 0.52 20.06 19.05
C LYS A 187 -0.06 19.05 18.07
N LEU A 188 -1.18 19.36 17.43
CA LEU A 188 -1.84 18.44 16.50
C LEU A 188 -0.99 18.27 15.23
N ARG A 189 -0.36 19.34 14.71
CA ARG A 189 0.58 19.23 13.57
C ARG A 189 1.84 18.45 13.91
N ARG A 190 2.31 18.53 15.16
CA ARG A 190 3.41 17.69 15.64
C ARG A 190 3.00 16.22 15.71
N ALA A 191 1.82 15.93 16.24
CA ALA A 191 1.28 14.57 16.31
C ALA A 191 1.07 13.98 14.91
N GLU A 192 0.48 14.76 13.99
CA GLU A 192 0.32 14.40 12.58
C GLU A 192 1.65 13.96 11.95
N LYS A 193 2.73 14.73 12.15
CA LYS A 193 4.07 14.39 11.62
C LYS A 193 4.63 13.09 12.19
N GLU A 194 4.40 12.80 13.46
CA GLU A 194 4.83 11.54 14.07
C GLU A 194 3.96 10.37 13.56
N LEU A 195 2.65 10.55 13.44
CA LEU A 195 1.75 9.55 12.87
C LEU A 195 2.08 9.23 11.41
N VAL A 196 2.39 10.22 10.58
CA VAL A 196 2.82 9.99 9.18
C VAL A 196 4.06 9.07 9.12
N LYS A 197 5.01 9.21 10.05
CA LYS A 197 6.19 8.32 10.12
C LYS A 197 5.79 6.90 10.52
N LEU A 198 4.86 6.76 11.46
CA LEU A 198 4.34 5.47 11.91
C LEU A 198 3.58 4.76 10.79
N PHE A 199 2.68 5.45 10.10
CA PHE A 199 1.98 4.88 8.95
C PHE A 199 2.96 4.47 7.83
N LYS A 200 4.02 5.25 7.61
CA LYS A 200 5.08 4.88 6.65
C LYS A 200 5.78 3.57 7.03
N SER A 201 6.02 3.30 8.32
CA SER A 201 6.60 2.02 8.76
C SER A 201 5.61 0.87 8.67
N ARG A 202 4.30 1.14 8.80
CA ARG A 202 3.21 0.15 8.66
C ARG A 202 2.76 -0.11 7.23
N LYS A 203 3.22 0.68 6.25
CA LYS A 203 2.83 0.58 4.83
C LYS A 203 2.93 -0.85 4.28
N LYS A 204 4.05 -1.54 4.52
CA LYS A 204 4.26 -2.90 3.98
C LYS A 204 3.22 -3.89 4.54
N ALA A 205 3.01 -3.89 5.84
CA ALA A 205 2.03 -4.76 6.50
C ALA A 205 0.59 -4.45 6.05
N PHE A 206 0.27 -3.19 5.78
CA PHE A 206 -1.00 -2.81 5.17
C PHE A 206 -1.16 -3.39 3.76
N GLN A 207 -0.13 -3.29 2.92
CA GLN A 207 -0.16 -3.83 1.55
C GLN A 207 -0.29 -5.36 1.55
N GLU A 208 0.44 -6.06 2.41
CA GLU A 208 0.32 -7.52 2.59
C GLU A 208 -1.11 -7.92 2.99
N ALA A 209 -1.67 -7.24 4.01
CA ALA A 209 -3.05 -7.50 4.43
C ALA A 209 -4.08 -7.18 3.35
N PHE A 210 -3.84 -6.13 2.56
CA PHE A 210 -4.69 -5.76 1.42
C PHE A 210 -4.69 -6.87 0.36
N TRP A 211 -3.52 -7.32 -0.07
CA TRP A 211 -3.41 -8.35 -1.10
C TRP A 211 -3.96 -9.70 -0.66
N ASP A 212 -3.76 -10.10 0.61
CA ASP A 212 -4.36 -11.31 1.16
C ASP A 212 -5.89 -11.26 1.10
N LEU A 213 -6.47 -10.09 1.35
CA LEU A 213 -7.92 -9.88 1.34
C LEU A 213 -8.48 -9.74 -0.08
N GLU A 214 -7.76 -9.07 -0.97
CA GLU A 214 -8.09 -8.99 -2.40
C GLU A 214 -8.10 -10.40 -3.01
N PHE A 215 -7.05 -11.19 -2.75
CA PHE A 215 -6.96 -12.57 -3.20
C PHE A 215 -8.16 -13.39 -2.71
N LYS A 216 -8.53 -13.26 -1.43
CA LYS A 216 -9.74 -13.92 -0.91
C LYS A 216 -11.01 -13.41 -1.58
N ALA A 217 -11.14 -12.12 -1.82
CA ALA A 217 -12.33 -11.56 -2.48
C ALA A 217 -12.48 -12.03 -3.93
N LEU A 218 -11.37 -12.21 -4.64
CA LEU A 218 -11.36 -12.67 -6.03
C LEU A 218 -11.49 -14.19 -6.18
N TYR A 219 -10.95 -14.97 -5.24
CA TYR A 219 -10.73 -16.41 -5.42
C TYR A 219 -11.30 -17.31 -4.31
N ALA A 220 -11.65 -16.78 -3.14
CA ALA A 220 -12.25 -17.59 -2.08
C ALA A 220 -13.79 -17.60 -2.26
N GLU A 221 -14.29 -18.44 -3.17
CA GLU A 221 -15.72 -18.79 -3.17
C GLU A 221 -16.01 -19.88 -2.13
N ASP A 222 -17.05 -19.64 -1.31
CA ASP A 222 -17.95 -20.71 -0.89
C ASP A 222 -19.18 -20.70 -1.83
N GLY A 223 -19.28 -21.67 -2.74
CA GLY A 223 -20.56 -22.19 -3.27
C GLY A 223 -20.95 -21.86 -4.73
N PRO A 224 -21.60 -22.81 -5.44
CA PRO A 224 -21.69 -22.84 -6.89
C PRO A 224 -22.71 -21.83 -7.42
N GLY A 225 -22.23 -20.94 -8.26
CA GLY A 225 -23.07 -20.19 -9.17
C GLY A 225 -22.92 -18.70 -9.03
N LYS A 226 -21.92 -18.16 -9.74
CA LYS A 226 -22.14 -17.02 -10.64
C LYS A 226 -20.94 -16.82 -11.57
N GLY A 227 -21.16 -17.19 -12.83
CA GLY A 227 -20.33 -16.79 -13.98
C GLY A 227 -19.21 -17.77 -14.28
N GLU A 228 -19.25 -18.36 -15.47
CA GLU A 228 -18.09 -19.01 -16.10
C GLU A 228 -17.00 -17.96 -16.33
N SER A 229 -16.27 -17.64 -15.27
CA SER A 229 -14.93 -17.07 -15.34
C SER A 229 -13.99 -18.26 -15.48
N ALA A 230 -13.16 -18.27 -16.51
CA ALA A 230 -12.12 -19.29 -16.66
C ALA A 230 -11.30 -19.38 -15.35
N PRO A 231 -11.00 -20.60 -14.87
CA PRO A 231 -10.30 -20.78 -13.60
C PRO A 231 -8.93 -20.10 -13.66
N PHE A 232 -8.72 -19.07 -12.83
CA PHE A 232 -7.48 -18.27 -12.81
C PHE A 232 -6.38 -19.01 -12.05
N GLY A 233 -5.14 -18.95 -12.55
CA GLY A 233 -3.98 -19.53 -11.85
C GLY A 233 -3.83 -21.06 -11.96
N ILE A 234 -4.66 -21.73 -12.77
CA ILE A 234 -4.47 -23.14 -13.14
C ILE A 234 -3.90 -23.27 -14.55
N PHE A 235 -3.33 -24.44 -14.87
CA PHE A 235 -2.84 -24.76 -16.20
C PHE A 235 -4.00 -24.87 -17.20
N ASN A 236 -3.86 -24.18 -18.33
CA ASN A 236 -4.77 -24.23 -19.45
C ASN A 236 -4.41 -25.42 -20.34
N ALA A 237 -5.01 -26.57 -20.04
CA ALA A 237 -4.78 -27.82 -20.75
C ALA A 237 -5.10 -27.74 -22.26
N GLU A 238 -6.06 -26.89 -22.65
CA GLU A 238 -6.47 -26.72 -24.06
C GLU A 238 -5.43 -25.95 -24.89
N LYS A 239 -4.61 -25.12 -24.23
CA LYS A 239 -3.56 -24.32 -24.87
C LYS A 239 -2.15 -24.91 -24.68
N CYS A 240 -2.03 -26.12 -24.12
CA CYS A 240 -0.74 -26.78 -24.03
C CYS A 240 -0.12 -27.03 -25.41
N GLU A 241 1.17 -26.72 -25.55
CA GLU A 241 1.93 -26.92 -26.77
C GLU A 241 2.79 -28.18 -26.67
N GLY A 242 2.27 -29.30 -27.18
CA GLY A 242 2.93 -30.61 -27.13
C GLY A 242 2.33 -31.54 -26.07
N PRO A 243 2.95 -32.71 -25.84
CA PRO A 243 2.40 -33.73 -24.94
C PRO A 243 2.62 -33.36 -23.46
N VAL A 244 1.77 -32.47 -22.95
CA VAL A 244 1.68 -32.11 -21.53
C VAL A 244 0.47 -32.79 -20.91
N SER A 245 0.66 -33.37 -19.72
CA SER A 245 -0.44 -33.87 -18.90
C SER A 245 -0.71 -32.88 -17.79
N VAL A 246 -1.94 -32.37 -17.72
CA VAL A 246 -2.40 -31.50 -16.65
C VAL A 246 -3.30 -32.32 -15.72
N SER A 247 -3.02 -32.23 -14.42
CA SER A 247 -3.83 -32.83 -13.35
C SER A 247 -5.29 -32.38 -13.39
N SER A 248 -6.19 -33.18 -12.82
CA SER A 248 -7.65 -32.92 -12.86
C SER A 248 -8.08 -31.65 -12.13
N ASP A 249 -7.30 -31.21 -11.14
CA ASP A 249 -7.48 -29.94 -10.42
C ASP A 249 -6.78 -28.76 -11.13
N GLY A 250 -6.01 -29.03 -12.19
CA GLY A 250 -5.35 -28.04 -13.02
C GLY A 250 -4.09 -27.43 -12.41
N VAL A 251 -3.66 -27.84 -11.21
CA VAL A 251 -2.56 -27.16 -10.48
C VAL A 251 -1.19 -27.79 -10.73
N THR A 252 -1.15 -28.98 -11.31
CA THR A 252 0.08 -29.69 -11.70
C THR A 252 0.11 -29.95 -13.19
N ALA A 253 1.25 -29.68 -13.83
CA ALA A 253 1.53 -30.06 -15.21
C ALA A 253 2.84 -30.84 -15.28
N GLU A 254 2.87 -31.89 -16.10
CA GLU A 254 4.06 -32.70 -16.33
C GLU A 254 4.23 -33.10 -17.80
N SER A 255 5.47 -33.39 -18.18
CA SER A 255 5.78 -33.95 -19.49
C SER A 255 7.02 -34.83 -19.42
N ALA A 256 6.98 -35.94 -20.16
CA ALA A 256 8.11 -36.85 -20.38
C ALA A 256 8.71 -36.71 -21.79
N ALA A 257 8.32 -35.66 -22.53
CA ALA A 257 8.80 -35.45 -23.89
C ALA A 257 10.32 -35.21 -23.92
N PRO A 258 11.06 -35.75 -24.91
CA PRO A 258 12.48 -35.46 -25.10
C PRO A 258 12.70 -34.11 -25.80
N ARG A 259 11.82 -33.13 -25.59
CA ARG A 259 11.85 -31.79 -26.19
C ARG A 259 11.10 -30.79 -25.31
N TRP A 260 11.40 -29.52 -25.54
CA TRP A 260 10.67 -28.37 -25.01
C TRP A 260 9.17 -28.43 -25.41
N VAL A 261 8.30 -28.22 -24.41
CA VAL A 261 6.82 -28.25 -24.49
C VAL A 261 6.26 -27.14 -23.62
N GLY A 262 5.07 -26.64 -23.99
CA GLY A 262 4.46 -25.48 -23.38
C GLY A 262 3.24 -25.80 -22.51
N ALA A 263 3.16 -25.24 -21.30
CA ALA A 263 2.01 -25.41 -20.41
C ALA A 263 1.52 -24.05 -19.87
N PRO A 264 0.68 -23.29 -20.60
CA PRO A 264 0.24 -21.98 -20.17
C PRO A 264 -0.67 -22.02 -18.95
N LEU A 265 -0.65 -20.98 -18.12
CA LEU A 265 -1.63 -20.75 -17.06
C LEU A 265 -2.76 -19.84 -17.57
N HIS A 266 -3.94 -19.94 -16.97
CA HIS A 266 -5.02 -18.95 -17.11
C HIS A 266 -4.70 -17.68 -16.29
N VAL A 267 -3.65 -16.96 -16.69
CA VAL A 267 -3.20 -15.71 -16.06
C VAL A 267 -2.71 -14.78 -17.17
N TYR A 268 -3.08 -13.51 -17.10
CA TYR A 268 -2.85 -12.52 -18.15
C TYR A 268 -2.49 -11.17 -17.53
N VAL A 269 -1.72 -10.34 -18.25
CA VAL A 269 -1.38 -8.98 -17.84
C VAL A 269 -1.88 -7.97 -18.86
N LYS A 270 -2.85 -7.14 -18.49
CA LYS A 270 -3.32 -6.05 -19.36
C LYS A 270 -2.43 -4.82 -19.22
N PRO A 271 -2.48 -3.87 -20.19
CA PRO A 271 -1.80 -2.59 -20.03
C PRO A 271 -2.23 -1.88 -18.74
N GLY A 272 -1.26 -1.34 -18.00
CA GLY A 272 -1.46 -0.69 -16.70
C GLY A 272 -1.58 -1.65 -15.51
N GLU A 273 -1.41 -2.96 -15.71
CA GLU A 273 -1.57 -3.96 -14.65
C GLU A 273 -0.25 -4.64 -14.28
N VAL A 274 -0.22 -5.15 -13.05
CA VAL A 274 0.79 -6.10 -12.56
C VAL A 274 0.10 -7.44 -12.36
N SER A 275 0.74 -8.52 -12.77
CA SER A 275 0.29 -9.88 -12.44
C SER A 275 1.47 -10.73 -12.02
N ALA A 276 1.20 -11.70 -11.15
CA ALA A 276 2.20 -12.64 -10.70
C ALA A 276 1.63 -14.05 -10.56
N PHE A 277 2.53 -15.03 -10.58
CA PHE A 277 2.26 -16.41 -10.22
C PHE A 277 3.47 -17.00 -9.51
N ALA A 278 3.28 -18.10 -8.79
CA ALA A 278 4.38 -18.87 -8.20
C ALA A 278 4.24 -20.34 -8.59
N ILE A 279 5.35 -20.98 -8.94
CA ILE A 279 5.40 -22.42 -9.25
C ILE A 279 6.46 -23.09 -8.40
N GLU A 280 6.06 -24.16 -7.73
CA GLU A 280 6.98 -25.12 -7.11
C GLU A 280 7.52 -26.08 -8.17
N VAL A 281 8.84 -26.20 -8.24
CA VAL A 281 9.49 -27.14 -9.14
C VAL A 281 9.52 -28.50 -8.47
N VAL A 282 8.72 -29.45 -8.97
CA VAL A 282 8.74 -30.81 -8.43
C VAL A 282 9.95 -31.60 -8.94
N LYS A 283 10.21 -31.54 -10.25
CA LYS A 283 11.29 -32.29 -10.91
C LYS A 283 11.58 -31.74 -12.31
N GLY A 284 12.81 -31.91 -12.77
CA GLY A 284 13.22 -31.68 -14.15
C GLY A 284 13.77 -30.28 -14.39
N LEU A 285 14.11 -29.99 -15.65
CA LEU A 285 14.53 -28.66 -16.08
C LEU A 285 13.28 -27.87 -16.42
N VAL A 286 13.08 -26.71 -15.79
CA VAL A 286 11.96 -25.85 -16.12
C VAL A 286 12.44 -24.44 -16.47
N ARG A 287 11.64 -23.75 -17.29
CA ARG A 287 11.75 -22.33 -17.58
C ARG A 287 10.39 -21.69 -17.38
N LEU A 288 10.35 -20.59 -16.64
CA LEU A 288 9.11 -19.91 -16.23
C LEU A 288 9.15 -18.46 -16.72
N GLY A 289 8.00 -17.90 -17.09
CA GLY A 289 7.94 -16.51 -17.53
C GLY A 289 6.72 -16.20 -18.39
N TRP A 290 6.81 -15.13 -19.17
CA TRP A 290 5.68 -14.52 -19.86
C TRP A 290 5.87 -14.54 -21.37
N ALA A 291 4.78 -14.66 -22.13
CA ALA A 291 4.75 -14.75 -23.57
C ALA A 291 3.62 -13.89 -24.16
N ALA A 292 3.86 -13.16 -25.24
CA ALA A 292 2.81 -12.51 -26.00
C ALA A 292 1.85 -13.58 -26.58
N PRO A 293 0.61 -13.24 -26.96
CA PRO A 293 -0.39 -14.22 -27.38
C PRO A 293 -0.02 -14.98 -28.65
N ASP A 294 0.88 -14.41 -29.45
CA ASP A 294 1.41 -14.99 -30.69
C ASP A 294 2.80 -15.64 -30.50
N ALA A 295 3.36 -15.59 -29.29
CA ALA A 295 4.65 -16.18 -28.97
C ALA A 295 4.49 -17.65 -28.54
N ALA A 296 5.39 -18.51 -29.03
CA ALA A 296 5.39 -19.92 -28.67
C ALA A 296 5.73 -20.12 -27.19
N VAL A 297 4.85 -20.85 -26.49
CA VAL A 297 5.01 -21.22 -25.08
C VAL A 297 6.00 -22.38 -24.93
N ALA A 298 6.01 -23.32 -25.90
CA ALA A 298 6.95 -24.44 -25.95
C ALA A 298 8.40 -24.02 -26.20
N GLU A 299 8.69 -22.77 -26.57
CA GLU A 299 10.06 -22.27 -26.66
C GLU A 299 10.20 -20.94 -25.92
N LEU A 300 9.60 -20.86 -24.72
CA LEU A 300 9.53 -19.64 -23.93
C LEU A 300 10.86 -18.88 -23.86
N GLY A 301 10.89 -17.63 -24.31
CA GLY A 301 12.09 -16.80 -24.35
C GLY A 301 12.86 -16.85 -25.66
N CYS A 302 12.65 -17.86 -26.51
CA CYS A 302 13.32 -17.95 -27.81
C CYS A 302 12.75 -16.96 -28.83
N SER A 303 11.45 -16.63 -28.73
CA SER A 303 10.84 -15.55 -29.50
C SER A 303 10.97 -14.21 -28.76
N SER A 304 10.90 -13.06 -29.45
CA SER A 304 10.90 -11.76 -28.76
C SER A 304 9.64 -11.45 -27.99
N GLY A 305 8.54 -12.14 -28.30
CA GLY A 305 7.31 -11.93 -27.57
C GLY A 305 7.37 -12.60 -26.21
N SER A 306 8.45 -13.32 -25.89
CA SER A 306 8.53 -14.15 -24.70
C SER A 306 9.80 -13.88 -23.90
N PHE A 307 9.67 -14.04 -22.59
CA PHE A 307 10.73 -14.02 -21.62
C PHE A 307 10.66 -15.31 -20.81
N GLY A 308 11.79 -15.94 -20.54
CA GLY A 308 11.84 -17.10 -19.66
C GLY A 308 13.05 -17.10 -18.74
N PHE A 309 12.87 -17.53 -17.51
CA PHE A 309 13.91 -17.75 -16.52
C PHE A 309 14.04 -19.24 -16.22
N GLY A 310 15.23 -19.81 -16.43
CA GLY A 310 15.49 -21.24 -16.31
C GLY A 310 16.31 -21.61 -15.08
N GLY A 311 16.17 -22.86 -14.62
CA GLY A 311 16.83 -23.40 -13.41
C GLY A 311 18.35 -23.29 -13.37
N THR A 312 19.02 -23.03 -14.50
CA THR A 312 20.47 -22.79 -14.55
C THR A 312 20.89 -21.36 -14.16
N GLY A 313 19.98 -20.52 -13.66
CA GLY A 313 20.29 -19.12 -13.31
C GLY A 313 20.51 -18.24 -14.55
N LYS A 314 19.71 -18.47 -15.60
CA LYS A 314 19.78 -17.70 -16.85
C LYS A 314 18.39 -17.26 -17.28
N LYS A 315 18.28 -16.00 -17.69
CA LYS A 315 17.12 -15.52 -18.45
C LYS A 315 17.34 -15.77 -19.93
N VAL A 316 16.25 -15.88 -20.67
CA VAL A 316 16.23 -15.95 -22.13
C VAL A 316 15.15 -15.04 -22.69
N SER A 317 15.52 -14.25 -23.69
CA SER A 317 14.62 -13.36 -24.41
C SER A 317 15.14 -13.19 -25.83
N ALA A 318 14.26 -13.33 -26.83
CA ALA A 318 14.66 -13.38 -28.25
C ALA A 318 15.81 -14.36 -28.54
N GLY A 319 15.87 -15.48 -27.83
CA GLY A 319 16.88 -16.53 -28.00
C GLY A 319 18.25 -16.24 -27.37
N LEU A 320 18.42 -15.09 -26.73
CA LEU A 320 19.66 -14.71 -26.03
C LEU A 320 19.61 -15.18 -24.58
N PHE A 321 20.57 -16.03 -24.19
CA PHE A 321 20.71 -16.53 -22.83
C PHE A 321 21.74 -15.71 -22.06
N GLU A 322 21.31 -15.10 -20.96
CA GLU A 322 22.16 -14.25 -20.13
C GLU A 322 22.10 -14.69 -18.67
N PRO A 323 23.20 -14.64 -17.91
CA PRO A 323 23.19 -14.84 -16.46
C PRO A 323 22.18 -13.89 -15.79
N TYR A 324 21.31 -14.43 -14.95
CA TYR A 324 20.25 -13.69 -14.29
C TYR A 324 19.74 -14.49 -13.09
N GLY A 325 19.59 -13.83 -11.93
CA GLY A 325 19.15 -14.49 -10.69
C GLY A 325 20.09 -15.61 -10.21
N GLU A 326 19.53 -16.54 -9.45
CA GLU A 326 20.21 -17.72 -8.91
C GLU A 326 19.71 -19.01 -9.61
N SER A 327 20.52 -20.07 -9.60
CA SER A 327 20.05 -21.38 -10.07
C SER A 327 19.00 -21.96 -9.12
N PHE A 328 18.02 -22.68 -9.66
CA PHE A 328 16.96 -23.33 -8.88
C PHE A 328 16.65 -24.73 -9.43
N GLY A 329 16.03 -25.56 -8.59
CA GLY A 329 15.69 -26.94 -8.91
C GLY A 329 14.54 -27.49 -8.08
N ALA A 330 14.49 -28.82 -7.98
CA ALA A 330 13.41 -29.51 -7.29
C ALA A 330 13.27 -29.07 -5.82
N GLY A 331 12.05 -28.71 -5.41
CA GLY A 331 11.71 -28.19 -4.08
C GLY A 331 11.72 -26.66 -3.97
N ASP A 332 12.26 -25.94 -4.97
CA ASP A 332 12.23 -24.49 -4.99
C ASP A 332 10.89 -23.96 -5.51
N THR A 333 10.41 -22.87 -4.93
CA THR A 333 9.24 -22.12 -5.43
C THR A 333 9.71 -20.83 -6.07
N ILE A 334 9.37 -20.65 -7.35
CA ILE A 334 9.77 -19.48 -8.12
C ILE A 334 8.57 -18.58 -8.32
N HIS A 335 8.72 -17.34 -7.88
CA HIS A 335 7.75 -16.27 -8.12
C HIS A 335 8.06 -15.61 -9.46
N CYS A 336 7.04 -15.28 -10.24
CA CYS A 336 7.18 -14.64 -11.53
C CYS A 336 6.19 -13.49 -11.59
N GLU A 337 6.70 -12.26 -11.66
CA GLU A 337 5.91 -11.05 -11.73
C GLU A 337 6.15 -10.34 -13.06
N ALA A 338 5.07 -9.84 -13.66
CA ALA A 338 5.15 -8.94 -14.80
C ALA A 338 4.33 -7.70 -14.51
N GLU A 339 4.97 -6.56 -14.67
CA GLU A 339 4.34 -5.26 -14.74
C GLU A 339 4.29 -4.82 -16.21
N ARG A 340 3.10 -4.42 -16.65
CA ARG A 340 2.90 -3.89 -17.99
C ARG A 340 2.54 -2.44 -17.90
N GLU A 341 3.54 -1.57 -17.98
CA GLU A 341 3.32 -0.15 -18.22
C GLU A 341 2.77 0.04 -19.65
N ASP A 342 2.08 1.16 -19.89
CA ASP A 342 1.53 1.52 -21.20
C ASP A 342 2.63 1.56 -22.29
N GLY A 343 2.92 0.40 -22.89
CA GLY A 343 3.91 0.22 -23.95
C GLY A 343 5.26 -0.39 -23.56
N VAL A 344 5.52 -0.73 -22.28
CA VAL A 344 6.77 -1.40 -21.84
C VAL A 344 6.45 -2.50 -20.82
N SER A 345 6.94 -3.71 -21.07
CA SER A 345 6.83 -4.83 -20.12
C SER A 345 8.11 -4.94 -19.30
N ALA A 346 8.00 -4.81 -17.98
CA ALA A 346 9.07 -5.14 -17.05
C ALA A 346 8.75 -6.51 -16.44
N VAL A 347 9.65 -7.47 -16.63
CA VAL A 347 9.55 -8.80 -16.01
C VAL A 347 10.56 -8.87 -14.88
N LEU A 348 10.08 -9.15 -13.68
CA LEU A 348 10.89 -9.40 -12.49
C LEU A 348 10.68 -10.87 -12.09
N ALA A 349 11.76 -11.66 -12.17
CA ALA A 349 11.79 -13.01 -11.60
C ALA A 349 12.58 -13.01 -10.30
#